data_AF-A0A4P5TAN8-F1
#
_entry.id   AF-A0A4P5TAN8-F1
#
_cell.length_a   1.000
_cell.length_b   1.000
_cell.length_c   1.000
_cell.angle_alpha   90.00
_cell.angle_beta   90.00
_cell.angle_gamma   90.00
#
_symmetry.space_group_name_H-M   'P 1'
#
loop_
_entity.id
_entity.type
_entity.pdbx_description
1 polymer ?
#
loop_
_entity_poly.entity_id
_entity_poly.type
_entity_poly.pdbx_seq_one_letter_code
_entity_poly.pdbx_strand_id
1 'polypeptide(L)'
;MKILPFFLFIILSISLNGQVINKQESDKIEGIKRKSSFNVEEIKVRWKKAALENCPGVPCTSTAACTAATPSASPTIVLTRGTESITPITIATTGATGIGTPTGLPPGISATWAVNVITINGTLPLSAPSCGTFLYTIPLTGCSGVVNATGTIIVSCPA
;
A
#
# COMPACT_ATOMS: atom_id res chain seq x y z
N MET A 1 -33.93 -22.01 89.31
CA MET A 1 -33.95 -22.37 87.88
C MET A 1 -33.86 -21.07 87.07
N LYS A 2 -32.65 -20.62 86.75
CA LYS A 2 -32.33 -19.31 86.14
C LYS A 2 -31.62 -19.59 84.81
N ILE A 3 -32.34 -19.48 83.69
CA ILE A 3 -31.81 -19.69 82.33
C ILE A 3 -32.23 -18.59 81.34
N LEU A 4 -32.88 -17.51 81.82
CA LEU A 4 -33.51 -16.53 80.94
C LEU A 4 -32.69 -15.29 80.46
N PRO A 5 -31.47 -14.97 80.92
CA PRO A 5 -30.75 -13.80 80.36
C PRO A 5 -29.70 -14.13 79.29
N PHE A 6 -29.26 -15.39 79.14
CA PHE A 6 -28.16 -15.73 78.22
C PHE A 6 -28.63 -15.94 76.77
N PHE A 7 -29.87 -16.39 76.57
CA PHE A 7 -30.44 -16.59 75.24
C PHE A 7 -30.83 -15.28 74.53
N LEU A 8 -31.15 -14.21 75.27
CA LEU A 8 -31.51 -12.92 74.67
C LEU A 8 -30.29 -12.17 74.08
N PHE A 9 -29.11 -12.38 74.65
CA PHE A 9 -27.86 -11.76 74.18
C PHE A 9 -27.30 -12.47 72.92
N ILE A 10 -27.49 -13.79 72.80
CA ILE A 10 -27.05 -14.55 71.62
C ILE A 10 -27.92 -14.21 70.40
N ILE A 11 -29.22 -13.95 70.58
CA ILE A 11 -30.12 -13.60 69.47
C ILE A 11 -29.81 -12.18 68.93
N LEU A 12 -29.36 -11.24 69.78
CA LEU A 12 -28.98 -9.88 69.34
C LEU A 12 -27.65 -9.85 68.55
N SER A 13 -26.70 -10.73 68.87
CA SER A 13 -25.43 -10.85 68.14
C SER A 13 -25.56 -11.43 66.73
N ILE A 14 -26.54 -12.32 66.50
CA ILE A 14 -26.76 -12.94 65.19
C ILE A 14 -27.41 -11.93 64.21
N SER A 15 -28.20 -10.96 64.73
CA SER A 15 -28.86 -9.94 63.92
C SER A 15 -27.91 -8.90 63.32
N LEU A 16 -26.69 -8.71 63.86
CA LEU A 16 -25.73 -7.72 63.34
C LEU A 16 -24.73 -8.31 62.34
N ASN A 17 -24.46 -9.62 62.39
CA ASN A 17 -23.50 -10.28 61.49
C ASN A 17 -24.11 -10.74 60.15
N GLY A 18 -25.44 -10.79 60.01
CA GLY A 18 -26.11 -11.24 58.78
C GLY A 18 -26.27 -10.17 57.68
N GLN A 19 -26.18 -8.88 58.02
CA GLN A 19 -26.48 -7.78 57.08
C GLN A 19 -25.24 -7.15 56.41
N VAL A 20 -24.02 -7.37 56.92
CA VAL A 20 -22.83 -6.64 56.43
C VAL A 20 -22.01 -7.39 55.38
N ILE A 21 -22.16 -8.71 55.24
CA ILE A 21 -21.31 -9.50 54.31
C ILE A 21 -21.89 -9.80 52.92
N ASN A 22 -23.09 -9.33 52.56
CA ASN A 22 -23.71 -9.74 51.27
C ASN A 22 -24.24 -8.64 50.35
N LYS A 23 -24.18 -7.35 50.72
CA LYS A 23 -24.65 -6.28 49.81
C LYS A 23 -23.52 -5.66 48.97
N GLN A 24 -22.32 -5.54 49.55
CA GLN A 24 -21.20 -4.86 48.90
C GLN A 24 -20.49 -5.70 47.81
N GLU A 25 -20.56 -7.03 47.90
CA GLU A 25 -20.00 -7.97 46.91
C GLU A 25 -20.91 -8.10 45.67
N SER A 26 -22.23 -8.17 45.87
CA SER A 26 -23.22 -8.32 44.79
C SER A 26 -23.30 -7.09 43.87
N ASP A 27 -23.28 -5.88 44.45
CA ASP A 27 -23.27 -4.63 43.67
C ASP A 27 -21.96 -4.46 42.87
N LYS A 28 -20.84 -4.98 43.40
CA LYS A 28 -19.55 -5.01 42.69
C LYS A 28 -19.59 -5.94 41.48
N ILE A 29 -20.17 -7.13 41.63
CA ILE A 29 -20.29 -8.12 40.54
C ILE A 29 -21.19 -7.58 39.41
N GLU A 30 -22.30 -6.90 39.75
CA GLU A 30 -23.18 -6.30 38.75
C GLU A 30 -22.56 -5.05 38.09
N GLY A 31 -21.79 -4.25 38.84
CA GLY A 31 -20.99 -3.15 38.30
C GLY A 31 -19.87 -3.60 37.35
N ILE A 32 -19.25 -4.75 37.60
CA ILE A 32 -18.27 -5.37 36.70
C ILE A 32 -18.95 -5.90 35.43
N LYS A 33 -20.16 -6.49 35.56
CA LYS A 33 -20.95 -7.01 34.42
C LYS A 33 -21.45 -5.89 33.49
N ARG A 34 -21.72 -4.69 34.02
CA ARG A 34 -22.06 -3.51 33.21
C ARG A 34 -20.87 -2.92 32.46
N LYS A 35 -19.63 -3.17 32.92
CA LYS A 35 -18.41 -2.62 32.32
C LYS A 35 -17.87 -3.42 31.13
N SER A 36 -18.45 -4.60 30.87
CA SER A 36 -18.09 -5.46 29.74
C SER A 36 -19.08 -5.44 28.58
N SER A 37 -19.98 -4.46 28.49
CA SER A 37 -20.68 -4.14 27.23
C SER A 37 -19.70 -3.45 26.28
N PHE A 38 -18.72 -4.24 25.88
CA PHE A 38 -17.74 -3.90 24.88
C PHE A 38 -18.46 -4.17 23.56
N ASN A 39 -19.05 -3.11 22.99
CA ASN A 39 -19.70 -3.19 21.70
C ASN A 39 -18.65 -3.68 20.69
N VAL A 40 -18.83 -4.90 20.20
CA VAL A 40 -17.88 -5.58 19.31
C VAL A 40 -17.60 -4.74 18.06
N GLU A 41 -18.56 -3.94 17.60
CA GLU A 41 -18.36 -3.03 16.48
C GLU A 41 -17.44 -1.87 16.86
N GLU A 42 -17.56 -1.28 18.05
CA GLU A 42 -16.63 -0.26 18.51
C GLU A 42 -15.23 -0.82 18.77
N ILE A 43 -15.12 -2.05 19.27
CA ILE A 43 -13.84 -2.73 19.40
C ILE A 43 -13.22 -2.94 18.02
N LYS A 44 -13.95 -3.49 17.06
CA LYS A 44 -13.47 -3.67 15.68
C LYS A 44 -13.03 -2.33 15.07
N VAL A 45 -13.81 -1.26 15.29
CA VAL A 45 -13.48 0.10 14.82
C VAL A 45 -12.20 0.60 15.49
N ARG A 46 -12.04 0.46 16.81
CA ARG A 46 -10.85 0.88 17.54
C ARG A 46 -9.60 0.08 17.15
N TRP A 47 -9.73 -1.22 16.92
CA TRP A 47 -8.62 -2.08 16.48
C TRP A 47 -8.22 -1.76 15.04
N LYS A 48 -9.19 -1.48 14.15
CA LYS A 48 -8.93 -1.04 12.77
C LYS A 48 -8.29 0.34 12.73
N LYS A 49 -8.69 1.26 13.61
CA LYS A 49 -8.10 2.61 13.74
C LYS A 49 -6.66 2.55 14.27
N ALA A 50 -6.41 1.75 15.31
CA ALA A 50 -5.08 1.57 15.89
C ALA A 50 -4.06 0.95 14.92
N ALA A 51 -4.50 0.05 14.04
CA ALA A 51 -3.66 -0.50 12.97
C ALA A 51 -3.29 0.55 11.90
N LEU A 52 -4.13 1.57 11.70
CA LEU A 52 -3.86 2.67 10.75
C LEU A 52 -2.98 3.76 11.38
N GLU A 53 -3.08 4.00 12.69
CA GLU A 53 -2.35 5.05 13.42
C GLU A 53 -0.91 4.65 13.80
N ASN A 54 -0.57 3.36 13.85
CA ASN A 54 0.78 2.89 14.19
C ASN A 54 1.65 2.53 12.97
N CYS A 55 1.28 3.06 11.81
CA CYS A 55 2.05 2.91 10.59
C CYS A 55 2.98 4.15 10.45
N PRO A 56 4.28 3.98 10.13
CA PRO A 56 5.31 5.03 10.29
C PRO A 56 5.17 6.26 9.37
N GLY A 57 4.03 6.45 8.71
CA GLY A 57 3.73 7.65 7.94
C GLY A 57 2.25 7.72 7.61
N VAL A 58 1.50 8.55 8.32
CA VAL A 58 0.10 8.87 7.97
C VAL A 58 0.12 9.91 6.85
N PRO A 59 -0.55 9.72 5.69
CA PRO A 59 -1.39 8.60 5.29
C PRO A 59 -0.56 7.40 4.82
N CYS A 60 -0.86 6.20 5.34
CA CYS A 60 -0.34 4.97 4.75
C CYS A 60 -1.10 4.73 3.46
N THR A 61 -0.70 5.42 2.41
CA THR A 61 -1.09 5.05 1.05
C THR A 61 -0.56 3.64 0.87
N SER A 62 -1.47 2.68 0.73
CA SER A 62 -1.13 1.38 0.15
C SER A 62 -0.74 1.65 -1.30
N THR A 63 0.45 2.20 -1.47
CA THR A 63 1.00 2.46 -2.78
C THR A 63 1.33 1.08 -3.30
N ALA A 64 0.57 0.64 -4.30
CA ALA A 64 0.77 -0.66 -4.90
C ALA A 64 2.23 -0.79 -5.37
N ALA A 65 2.84 -1.95 -5.13
CA ALA A 65 4.15 -2.24 -5.69
C ALA A 65 4.04 -2.17 -7.22
N CYS A 66 4.77 -1.24 -7.84
CA CYS A 66 4.77 -1.13 -9.28
C CYS A 66 5.70 -2.16 -9.90
N THR A 67 5.30 -2.66 -11.06
CA THR A 67 6.17 -3.50 -11.89
C THR A 67 6.12 -3.00 -13.33
N ALA A 68 7.28 -2.97 -13.98
CA ALA A 68 7.38 -2.86 -15.42
C ALA A 68 7.54 -4.27 -16.00
N ALA A 69 6.70 -4.63 -16.96
CA ALA A 69 6.89 -5.85 -17.73
C ALA A 69 8.13 -5.72 -18.62
N THR A 70 8.61 -6.85 -19.14
CA THR A 70 9.63 -6.86 -20.18
C THR A 70 9.10 -6.13 -21.43
N PRO A 71 9.90 -5.29 -22.09
CA PRO A 71 9.49 -4.66 -23.35
C PRO A 71 9.04 -5.71 -24.37
N SER A 72 7.96 -5.41 -25.11
CA SER A 72 7.42 -6.33 -26.11
C SER A 72 8.39 -6.63 -27.25
N ALA A 73 9.41 -5.78 -27.43
CA ALA A 73 10.46 -5.94 -28.42
C ALA A 73 11.72 -5.16 -28.03
N SER A 74 12.86 -5.63 -28.54
CA SER A 74 14.13 -4.89 -28.60
C SER A 74 14.40 -4.57 -30.08
N PRO A 75 13.93 -3.43 -30.62
CA PRO A 75 14.01 -3.17 -32.04
C PRO A 75 15.45 -2.85 -32.47
N THR A 76 15.86 -3.50 -33.55
CA THR A 76 17.04 -3.12 -34.34
C THR A 76 16.55 -2.33 -35.53
N ILE A 77 16.97 -1.07 -35.63
CA ILE A 77 16.58 -0.16 -36.70
C ILE A 77 17.80 0.05 -37.61
N VAL A 78 17.63 -0.15 -38.92
CA VAL A 78 18.69 0.06 -39.91
C VAL A 78 18.33 1.26 -40.77
N LEU A 79 19.11 2.33 -40.68
CA LEU A 79 18.92 3.51 -41.54
C LEU A 79 19.39 3.15 -42.96
N THR A 80 18.52 3.14 -43.97
CA THR A 80 18.93 2.71 -45.34
C THR A 80 18.91 3.83 -46.38
N ARG A 81 18.04 4.85 -46.22
CA ARG A 81 18.07 6.18 -46.89
C ARG A 81 16.70 6.84 -46.66
N GLY A 82 16.60 7.70 -45.66
CA GLY A 82 15.39 8.47 -45.35
C GLY A 82 15.07 8.55 -43.85
N THR A 83 13.84 8.90 -43.52
CA THR A 83 13.27 8.78 -42.17
C THR A 83 12.83 7.34 -41.93
N GLU A 84 13.41 6.66 -40.95
CA GLU A 84 12.97 5.32 -40.53
C GLU A 84 12.03 5.42 -39.32
N SER A 85 10.90 4.73 -39.39
CA SER A 85 9.94 4.62 -38.29
C SER A 85 10.28 3.39 -37.44
N ILE A 86 10.17 3.52 -36.12
CA ILE A 86 10.36 2.38 -35.24
C ILE A 86 9.04 1.62 -35.10
N THR A 87 9.12 0.29 -35.07
CA THR A 87 7.99 -0.53 -34.62
C THR A 87 7.63 -0.13 -33.19
N PRO A 88 6.35 0.18 -32.89
CA PRO A 88 5.95 0.59 -31.56
C PRO A 88 6.34 -0.47 -30.52
N ILE A 89 7.10 -0.08 -29.51
CA ILE A 89 7.41 -0.94 -28.36
C ILE A 89 6.36 -0.69 -27.30
N THR A 90 5.76 -1.76 -26.78
CA THR A 90 4.80 -1.67 -25.69
C THR A 90 5.38 -2.27 -24.43
N ILE A 91 5.18 -1.60 -23.29
CA ILE A 91 5.61 -2.08 -21.98
C ILE A 91 4.40 -1.98 -21.05
N ALA A 92 3.88 -3.13 -20.62
CA ALA A 92 2.82 -3.16 -19.62
C ALA A 92 3.39 -2.73 -18.26
N THR A 93 2.66 -1.87 -17.57
CA THR A 93 2.99 -1.41 -16.22
C THR A 93 1.86 -1.81 -15.28
N THR A 94 2.18 -2.20 -14.05
CA THR A 94 1.18 -2.47 -13.01
C THR A 94 1.38 -1.47 -11.88
N GLY A 95 0.30 -0.87 -11.38
CA GLY A 95 0.35 0.03 -10.22
C GLY A 95 0.90 1.44 -10.49
N ALA A 96 1.42 1.72 -11.69
CA ALA A 96 1.92 3.04 -12.05
C ALA A 96 0.76 4.01 -12.35
N THR A 97 0.91 5.27 -11.94
CA THR A 97 -0.04 6.35 -12.26
C THR A 97 0.39 7.20 -13.44
N GLY A 98 1.60 6.97 -13.95
CA GLY A 98 2.19 7.69 -15.07
C GLY A 98 3.66 7.35 -15.26
N ILE A 99 4.29 8.02 -16.22
CA ILE A 99 5.74 7.96 -16.46
C ILE A 99 6.37 9.32 -16.20
N GLY A 100 7.60 9.30 -15.67
CA GLY A 100 8.46 10.48 -15.65
C GLY A 100 9.19 10.67 -16.98
N THR A 101 10.15 11.59 -17.00
CA THR A 101 10.86 11.95 -18.23
C THR A 101 11.68 10.78 -18.77
N PRO A 102 11.42 10.31 -20.01
CA PRO A 102 12.24 9.30 -20.67
C PRO A 102 13.66 9.81 -20.90
N THR A 103 14.65 8.96 -20.63
CA THR A 103 16.07 9.27 -20.87
C THR A 103 16.70 8.21 -21.77
N GLY A 104 17.74 8.60 -22.51
CA GLY A 104 18.47 7.68 -23.40
C GLY A 104 17.70 7.22 -24.64
N LEU A 105 16.59 7.87 -24.99
CA LEU A 105 15.90 7.65 -26.27
C LEU A 105 16.66 8.35 -27.41
N PRO A 106 16.75 7.73 -28.61
CA PRO A 106 17.28 8.40 -29.79
C PRO A 106 16.46 9.65 -30.18
N PRO A 107 17.04 10.61 -30.90
CA PRO A 107 16.31 11.78 -31.39
C PRO A 107 15.13 11.40 -32.29
N GLY A 108 13.96 12.01 -32.06
CA GLY A 108 12.74 11.71 -32.83
C GLY A 108 11.92 10.52 -32.29
N ILE A 109 12.38 9.86 -31.22
CA ILE A 109 11.62 8.84 -30.49
C ILE A 109 11.06 9.44 -29.20
N SER A 110 9.80 9.14 -28.94
CA SER A 110 9.10 9.55 -27.72
C SER A 110 8.47 8.35 -27.03
N ALA A 111 8.30 8.45 -25.71
CA ALA A 111 7.52 7.50 -24.95
C ALA A 111 6.27 8.18 -24.42
N THR A 112 5.14 7.50 -24.58
CA THR A 112 3.84 7.93 -24.06
C THR A 112 3.30 6.85 -23.14
N TRP A 113 2.48 7.22 -22.17
CA TRP A 113 1.82 6.27 -21.28
C TRP A 113 0.31 6.46 -21.34
N ALA A 114 -0.40 5.37 -21.58
CA ALA A 114 -1.87 5.34 -21.59
C ALA A 114 -2.35 3.99 -21.11
N VAL A 115 -3.41 3.98 -20.29
CA VAL A 115 -4.09 2.75 -19.82
C VAL A 115 -3.09 1.70 -19.30
N ASN A 116 -2.16 2.12 -18.44
CA ASN A 116 -1.12 1.25 -17.87
C ASN A 116 -0.12 0.66 -18.88
N VAL A 117 -0.03 1.19 -20.09
CA VAL A 117 0.92 0.74 -21.12
C VAL A 117 1.80 1.91 -21.57
N ILE A 118 3.12 1.71 -21.54
CA ILE A 118 4.07 2.62 -22.16
C ILE A 118 4.17 2.25 -23.64
N THR A 119 3.95 3.21 -24.53
CA THR A 119 4.17 3.06 -25.96
C THR A 119 5.35 3.93 -26.36
N ILE A 120 6.42 3.31 -26.85
CA ILE A 120 7.59 3.98 -27.40
C ILE A 120 7.47 3.93 -28.93
N ASN A 121 7.37 5.10 -29.54
CA ASN A 121 7.22 5.24 -30.99
C ASN A 121 7.88 6.54 -31.47
N GLY A 122 8.05 6.63 -32.79
CA GLY A 122 8.59 7.81 -33.42
C GLY A 122 9.25 7.52 -34.75
N THR A 123 9.86 8.57 -35.30
CA THR A 123 10.56 8.55 -36.57
C THR A 123 11.94 9.14 -36.37
N LEU A 124 12.98 8.40 -36.74
CA LEU A 124 14.35 8.87 -36.69
C LEU A 124 14.63 9.77 -37.90
N PRO A 125 15.01 11.03 -37.72
CA PRO A 125 15.43 11.88 -38.83
C PRO A 125 16.83 11.46 -39.32
N LEU A 126 17.06 11.53 -40.63
CA LEU A 126 18.35 11.22 -41.26
C LEU A 126 19.50 12.09 -40.73
N SER A 127 19.17 13.26 -40.19
CA SER A 127 20.11 14.20 -39.59
C SER A 127 20.50 13.88 -38.15
N ALA A 128 19.96 12.81 -37.54
CA ALA A 128 20.38 12.33 -36.22
C ALA A 128 21.61 11.40 -36.38
N PRO A 129 22.85 11.88 -36.15
CA PRO A 129 24.07 11.16 -36.44
C PRO A 129 24.52 10.43 -35.18
N SER A 130 23.70 9.51 -34.70
CA SER A 130 24.06 8.71 -33.54
C SER A 130 23.68 7.27 -33.84
N CYS A 131 24.43 6.69 -34.77
CA CYS A 131 24.49 5.24 -34.95
C CYS A 131 25.05 4.64 -33.66
N GLY A 132 24.43 3.58 -33.16
CA GLY A 132 24.88 2.93 -31.93
C GLY A 132 23.75 2.37 -31.10
N THR A 133 24.13 1.92 -29.91
CA THR A 133 23.22 1.29 -28.97
C THR A 133 22.73 2.32 -27.96
N PHE A 134 21.43 2.55 -27.93
CA PHE A 134 20.75 3.44 -27.00
C PHE A 134 20.12 2.63 -25.89
N LEU A 135 20.59 2.84 -24.66
CA LEU A 135 19.98 2.30 -23.47
C LEU A 135 18.98 3.33 -22.93
N TYR A 136 17.70 3.02 -23.04
CA TYR A 136 16.65 3.93 -22.56
C TYR A 136 16.20 3.55 -21.15
N THR A 137 15.86 4.56 -20.37
CA THR A 137 15.30 4.42 -19.02
C THR A 137 14.10 5.33 -18.87
N ILE A 138 12.95 4.76 -18.55
CA ILE A 138 11.68 5.46 -18.33
C ILE A 138 11.25 5.24 -16.87
N PRO A 139 11.37 6.25 -16.00
CA PRO A 139 10.95 6.12 -14.61
C PRO A 139 9.42 6.03 -14.51
N LEU A 140 8.91 5.11 -13.69
CA LEU A 140 7.49 5.03 -13.35
C LEU A 140 7.17 5.94 -12.18
N THR A 141 5.98 6.54 -12.18
CA THR A 141 5.51 7.44 -11.11
C THR A 141 4.23 6.90 -10.45
N GLY A 142 4.00 7.29 -9.19
CA GLY A 142 2.87 6.77 -8.38
C GLY A 142 3.14 5.46 -7.67
N CYS A 143 4.41 5.11 -7.48
CA CYS A 143 4.89 3.84 -6.95
C CYS A 143 5.58 4.03 -5.59
N SER A 144 5.51 3.05 -4.68
CA SER A 144 6.31 3.04 -3.42
C SER A 144 7.75 2.59 -3.65
N GLY A 145 8.39 3.07 -4.71
CA GLY A 145 9.74 2.68 -5.07
C GLY A 145 10.18 3.27 -6.39
N VAL A 146 11.49 3.24 -6.63
CA VAL A 146 12.09 3.64 -7.90
C VAL A 146 12.03 2.44 -8.84
N VAL A 147 11.01 2.42 -9.69
CA VAL A 147 10.85 1.38 -10.73
C VAL A 147 11.03 2.05 -12.08
N ASN A 148 11.91 1.49 -12.90
CA ASN A 148 12.20 2.02 -14.23
C ASN A 148 11.92 0.95 -15.28
N ALA A 149 11.26 1.33 -16.36
CA ALA A 149 11.21 0.53 -17.58
C ALA A 149 12.48 0.81 -18.38
N THR A 150 13.29 -0.23 -18.59
CA THR A 150 14.55 -0.15 -19.32
C THR A 150 14.52 -1.05 -20.54
N GLY A 151 15.33 -0.70 -21.54
CA GLY A 151 15.53 -1.53 -22.71
C GLY A 151 16.58 -0.94 -23.64
N THR A 152 16.74 -1.59 -24.78
CA THR A 152 17.80 -1.28 -25.73
C THR A 152 17.22 -1.04 -27.11
N ILE A 153 17.65 0.05 -27.76
CA ILE A 153 17.36 0.35 -29.16
C ILE A 153 18.70 0.39 -29.89
N ILE A 154 18.85 -0.45 -30.90
CA ILE A 154 20.08 -0.48 -31.71
C ILE A 154 19.79 0.26 -33.01
N VAL A 155 20.53 1.32 -33.28
CA VAL A 155 20.48 2.08 -34.53
C VAL A 155 21.71 1.72 -35.36
N SER A 156 21.52 0.90 -36.39
CA SER A 156 22.55 0.54 -37.35
C SER A 156 22.53 1.55 -38.50
N CYS A 157 23.70 2.04 -38.88
CA CYS A 157 23.85 2.90 -40.04
C CYS A 157 24.38 2.08 -41.23
N PRO A 158 24.01 2.48 -42.45
CA PRO A 158 24.56 1.85 -43.64
C PRO A 158 26.04 2.26 -43.73
N ALA A 159 26.89 1.28 -44.04
CA ALA A 159 28.32 1.51 -44.26
C ALA A 159 28.57 2.25 -45.59
#